data_AF-A0A964AMJ5-F1
#
_entry.id   AF-A0A964AMJ5-F1
#
_cell.length_a   1.000
_cell.length_b   1.000
_cell.length_c   1.000
_cell.angle_alpha   90.00
_cell.angle_beta   90.00
_cell.angle_gamma   90.00
#
_symmetry.space_group_name_H-M   'P 1'
#
loop_
_entity.id
_entity.type
_entity.pdbx_description
1 polymer ?
#
loop_
_entity_poly.entity_id
_entity_poly.type
_entity_poly.pdbx_seq_one_letter_code
_entity_poly.pdbx_strand_id
1 'polypeptide(L)'
;MVLLLALAGCAPGSINYPQGSSPLYTAYFQELPSDGDATETLVLLLNSTLDCDLTPEDADPVTREQAMAELYIALTREDARVVFLSLKRYVSATDPVGWYPIHDEPSVDYLLDGASPFAARAAYVGINEARVVEDDGLYRAYEPVDVEGGWMDEPSEVRITRSGDTLVGSFEFAEVDVSGRFRASPCDELEFPASLAGAVLAQYGATPQDDTEQD
;
A
#
# COMPACT_ATOMS: atom_id res chain seq x y z
N MET A 1 -28.61 23.82 -23.23
CA MET A 1 -27.19 23.84 -22.82
C MET A 1 -27.11 23.06 -21.52
N VAL A 2 -26.79 21.76 -21.60
CA VAL A 2 -26.71 20.87 -20.43
C VAL A 2 -25.33 21.09 -19.82
N LEU A 3 -25.31 21.65 -18.62
CA LEU A 3 -24.11 21.84 -17.82
C LEU A 3 -23.76 20.46 -17.22
N LEU A 4 -22.87 19.71 -17.87
CA LEU A 4 -22.20 18.57 -17.25
C LEU A 4 -21.28 19.14 -16.16
N LEU A 5 -21.76 19.15 -14.92
CA LEU A 5 -20.90 19.25 -13.75
C LEU A 5 -20.07 17.98 -13.69
N ALA A 6 -18.77 18.11 -14.00
CA ALA A 6 -17.79 17.09 -13.74
C ALA A 6 -17.81 16.76 -12.24
N LEU A 7 -18.34 15.60 -11.89
CA LEU A 7 -18.04 14.91 -10.64
C LEU A 7 -16.56 14.49 -10.72
N ALA A 8 -15.65 15.46 -10.61
CA ALA A 8 -14.30 15.20 -10.14
C ALA A 8 -14.45 14.78 -8.67
N GLY A 9 -14.83 13.53 -8.44
CA GLY A 9 -14.69 12.91 -7.13
C GLY A 9 -13.26 13.16 -6.69
N CYS A 10 -13.09 13.75 -5.51
CA CYS A 10 -11.77 14.04 -4.96
C CYS A 10 -11.10 12.69 -4.68
N ALA A 11 -10.35 12.16 -5.64
CA ALA A 11 -9.48 11.02 -5.42
C ALA A 11 -8.62 11.32 -4.18
N PRO A 12 -8.50 10.40 -3.21
CA PRO A 12 -7.65 10.59 -2.03
C PRO A 12 -6.19 10.91 -2.37
N GLY A 13 -5.75 10.68 -3.61
CA GLY A 13 -4.45 11.08 -4.07
C GLY A 13 -4.11 10.51 -5.45
N SER A 14 -2.82 10.32 -5.71
CA SER A 14 -2.32 9.79 -6.97
C SER A 14 -1.00 9.06 -6.79
N ILE A 15 -0.77 8.06 -7.65
CA ILE A 15 0.52 7.38 -7.84
C ILE A 15 1.01 7.74 -9.25
N ASN A 16 2.25 8.20 -9.35
CA ASN A 16 2.99 8.34 -10.60
C ASN A 16 4.00 7.20 -10.67
N TYR A 17 4.13 6.60 -11.85
CA TYR A 17 4.99 5.46 -12.16
C TYR A 17 5.55 5.64 -13.59
N PRO A 18 6.59 4.91 -14.01
CA PRO A 18 7.32 5.21 -15.25
C PRO A 18 6.42 5.34 -16.50
N GLN A 19 5.38 4.51 -16.59
CA GLN A 19 4.49 4.43 -17.74
C GLN A 19 3.27 5.39 -17.63
N GLY A 20 3.07 6.07 -16.49
CA GLY A 20 1.95 7.00 -16.33
C GLY A 20 1.59 7.40 -14.91
N SER A 21 0.31 7.66 -14.70
CA SER A 21 -0.22 8.04 -13.39
C SER A 21 -1.62 7.47 -13.19
N SER A 22 -1.91 7.01 -11.97
CA SER A 22 -3.21 6.53 -11.57
C SER A 22 -3.75 7.35 -10.39
N PRO A 23 -5.04 7.73 -10.39
CA PRO A 23 -5.68 8.23 -9.19
C PRO A 23 -5.71 7.12 -8.12
N LEU A 24 -5.58 7.50 -6.86
CA LEU A 24 -5.93 6.62 -5.75
C LEU A 24 -7.45 6.63 -5.59
N TYR A 25 -8.07 5.46 -5.47
CA TYR A 25 -9.47 5.33 -5.07
C TYR A 25 -9.61 4.85 -3.63
N THR A 26 -8.59 4.14 -3.13
CA THR A 26 -8.46 3.78 -1.72
C THR A 26 -7.15 4.33 -1.17
N ALA A 27 -7.25 4.97 0.00
CA ALA A 27 -6.13 5.36 0.83
C ALA A 27 -6.54 5.19 2.29
N TYR A 28 -6.04 4.14 2.94
CA TYR A 28 -6.36 3.83 4.31
C TYR A 28 -5.10 3.75 5.17
N PHE A 29 -5.27 4.01 6.47
CA PHE A 29 -4.23 3.75 7.45
C PHE A 29 -4.80 3.08 8.70
N GLN A 30 -3.96 2.32 9.39
CA GLN A 30 -4.25 1.69 10.68
C GLN A 30 -3.07 1.95 11.61
N GLU A 31 -3.35 2.39 12.84
CA GLU A 31 -2.31 2.47 13.88
C GLU A 31 -2.30 1.18 14.68
N LEU A 32 -1.14 0.52 14.71
CA LEU A 32 -0.91 -0.69 15.48
C LEU A 32 -0.02 -0.37 16.69
N PRO A 33 -0.30 -0.94 17.86
CA PRO A 33 0.70 -1.00 18.92
C PRO A 33 1.88 -1.83 18.39
N SER A 34 3.07 -1.24 18.30
CA SER A 34 4.28 -1.97 17.94
C SER A 34 4.95 -2.51 19.21
N ASP A 35 5.75 -3.56 19.08
CA ASP A 35 6.46 -4.15 20.21
C ASP A 35 7.38 -3.11 20.90
N GLY A 36 7.26 -2.99 22.22
CA GLY A 36 8.12 -2.12 23.04
C GLY A 36 7.71 -0.65 23.02
N ASP A 37 8.70 0.24 22.80
CA ASP A 37 8.56 1.71 22.85
C ASP A 37 8.38 2.32 21.44
N ALA A 38 7.71 1.62 20.52
CA ALA A 38 7.41 2.12 19.18
C ALA A 38 5.91 2.07 18.84
N THR A 39 5.47 2.93 17.94
CA THR A 39 4.16 2.86 17.30
C THR A 39 4.36 2.61 15.81
N GLU A 40 3.51 1.78 15.22
CA GLU A 40 3.53 1.48 13.80
C GLU A 40 2.22 1.95 13.16
N THR A 41 2.34 2.63 12.03
CA THR A 41 1.19 3.02 11.21
C THR A 41 1.32 2.34 9.86
N LEU A 42 0.38 1.47 9.53
CA LEU A 42 0.30 0.85 8.22
C LEU A 42 -0.53 1.75 7.30
N VAL A 43 -0.11 1.90 6.04
CA VAL A 43 -0.81 2.70 5.02
C VAL A 43 -0.95 1.86 3.75
N LEU A 44 -2.17 1.79 3.21
CA LEU A 44 -2.50 1.12 1.95
C LEU A 44 -3.05 2.13 0.98
N LEU A 45 -2.42 2.20 -0.19
CA LEU A 45 -2.83 3.08 -1.28
C LEU A 45 -3.10 2.22 -2.51
N LEU A 46 -4.29 2.33 -3.08
CA LEU A 46 -4.71 1.56 -4.24
C LEU A 46 -5.38 2.45 -5.29
N ASN A 47 -5.15 2.13 -6.56
CA ASN A 47 -5.97 2.62 -7.67
C ASN A 47 -7.23 1.78 -7.92
N SER A 48 -7.64 0.99 -6.92
CA SER A 48 -8.89 0.23 -6.88
C SER A 48 -9.73 0.74 -5.71
N THR A 49 -11.05 0.70 -5.84
CA THR A 49 -11.95 0.95 -4.72
C THR A 49 -12.00 -0.29 -3.85
N LEU A 50 -11.85 -0.09 -2.55
CA LEU A 50 -11.90 -1.12 -1.54
C LEU A 50 -12.64 -0.51 -0.35
N ASP A 51 -13.61 -1.24 0.20
CA ASP A 51 -14.28 -0.83 1.42
C ASP A 51 -13.38 -1.07 2.64
N CYS A 52 -13.64 -0.38 3.75
CA CYS A 52 -12.87 -0.54 4.98
C CYS A 52 -13.24 -1.84 5.74
N ASP A 53 -14.43 -2.37 5.51
CA ASP A 53 -14.99 -3.55 6.19
C ASP A 53 -14.73 -4.83 5.37
N LEU A 54 -13.45 -5.20 5.20
CA LEU A 54 -13.05 -6.37 4.39
C LEU A 54 -12.88 -7.65 5.21
N THR A 55 -12.80 -7.52 6.52
CA THR A 55 -12.62 -8.63 7.44
C THR A 55 -13.41 -8.36 8.72
N PRO A 56 -14.74 -8.27 8.68
CA PRO A 56 -15.49 -8.14 9.91
C PRO A 56 -15.18 -9.35 10.80
N GLU A 57 -14.71 -9.11 12.03
CA GLU A 57 -14.36 -10.19 12.98
C GLU A 57 -15.54 -11.15 13.20
N ASP A 58 -16.76 -10.60 13.17
CA ASP A 58 -18.02 -11.33 13.34
C ASP A 58 -18.67 -11.80 12.02
N ALA A 59 -17.98 -11.62 10.89
CA ALA A 59 -18.48 -12.08 9.59
C ALA A 59 -18.67 -13.60 9.59
N ASP A 60 -19.78 -14.05 9.00
CA ASP A 60 -19.88 -15.46 8.64
C ASP A 60 -18.79 -15.83 7.61
N PRO A 61 -18.39 -17.11 7.53
CA PRO A 61 -17.28 -17.53 6.68
C PRO A 61 -17.42 -17.15 5.20
N VAL A 62 -18.66 -17.09 4.68
CA VAL A 62 -18.90 -16.76 3.27
C VAL A 62 -18.63 -15.28 3.03
N THR A 63 -19.14 -14.40 3.89
CA THR A 63 -18.87 -12.95 3.80
C THR A 63 -17.37 -12.65 3.88
N ARG A 64 -16.64 -13.34 4.76
CA ARG A 64 -15.18 -13.21 4.87
C ARG A 64 -14.45 -13.68 3.61
N GLU A 65 -14.85 -14.81 3.03
CA GLU A 65 -14.27 -15.35 1.80
C GLU A 65 -14.49 -14.40 0.61
N GLN A 66 -15.68 -13.82 0.51
CA GLN A 66 -16.02 -12.85 -0.54
C GLN A 66 -15.18 -11.57 -0.43
N ALA A 67 -15.04 -11.02 0.77
CA ALA A 67 -14.24 -9.81 0.97
C ALA A 67 -12.74 -10.06 0.72
N MET A 68 -12.22 -11.25 1.04
CA MET A 68 -10.87 -11.65 0.66
C MET A 68 -10.70 -11.81 -0.86
N ALA A 69 -11.70 -12.34 -1.55
CA ALA A 69 -11.70 -12.41 -3.02
C ALA A 69 -11.69 -11.00 -3.63
N GLU A 70 -12.51 -10.08 -3.12
CA GLU A 70 -12.53 -8.68 -3.58
C GLU A 70 -11.20 -7.97 -3.36
N LEU A 71 -10.59 -8.17 -2.19
CA LEU A 71 -9.25 -7.65 -1.91
C LEU A 71 -8.22 -8.23 -2.87
N TYR A 72 -8.21 -9.55 -3.08
CA TYR A 72 -7.30 -10.20 -4.02
C TYR A 72 -7.46 -9.65 -5.44
N ILE A 73 -8.70 -9.48 -5.91
CA ILE A 73 -9.00 -8.88 -7.22
C ILE A 73 -8.48 -7.45 -7.30
N ALA A 74 -8.71 -6.63 -6.27
CA ALA A 74 -8.27 -5.24 -6.22
C ALA A 74 -6.74 -5.11 -6.32
N LEU A 75 -6.00 -6.10 -5.82
CA LEU A 75 -4.53 -6.18 -5.82
C LEU A 75 -3.93 -6.81 -7.08
N THR A 76 -4.67 -7.67 -7.79
CA THR A 76 -4.10 -8.53 -8.87
C THR A 76 -4.69 -8.30 -10.25
N ARG A 77 -5.73 -7.49 -10.39
CA ARG A 77 -6.29 -7.14 -11.71
C ARG A 77 -5.26 -6.41 -12.57
N GLU A 78 -5.46 -6.48 -13.88
CA GLU A 78 -4.72 -5.66 -14.84
C GLU A 78 -4.83 -4.16 -14.47
N ASP A 79 -3.71 -3.45 -14.63
CA ASP A 79 -3.50 -2.08 -14.22
C ASP A 79 -3.61 -1.81 -12.71
N ALA A 80 -3.60 -2.82 -11.83
CA ALA A 80 -3.57 -2.58 -10.39
C ALA A 80 -2.26 -1.86 -9.99
N ARG A 81 -2.39 -0.85 -9.13
CA ARG A 81 -1.27 -0.08 -8.57
C ARG A 81 -1.43 -0.01 -7.06
N VAL A 82 -0.46 -0.59 -6.37
CA VAL A 82 -0.48 -0.79 -4.91
C VAL A 82 0.75 -0.16 -4.31
N VAL A 83 0.56 0.66 -3.28
CA VAL A 83 1.65 1.11 -2.41
C VAL A 83 1.31 0.73 -0.98
N PHE A 84 2.28 0.09 -0.32
CA PHE A 84 2.22 -0.26 1.09
C PHE A 84 3.32 0.50 1.85
N LEU A 85 2.96 1.17 2.94
CA LEU A 85 3.90 1.82 3.84
C LEU A 85 3.71 1.28 5.25
N SER A 86 4.79 0.89 5.91
CA SER A 86 4.86 0.71 7.36
C SER A 86 5.67 1.88 7.92
N LEU A 87 5.05 2.74 8.71
CA LEU A 87 5.66 3.92 9.30
C LEU A 87 5.88 3.66 10.79
N LYS A 88 7.14 3.51 11.20
CA LYS A 88 7.52 3.34 12.60
C LYS A 88 7.97 4.66 13.20
N ARG A 89 7.48 4.94 14.40
CA ARG A 89 7.91 6.08 15.21
C ARG A 89 8.21 5.61 16.63
N TYR A 90 9.21 6.21 17.26
CA TYR A 90 9.44 6.00 18.68
C TYR A 90 8.33 6.66 19.51
N VAL A 91 7.89 6.06 20.62
CA VAL A 91 6.71 6.52 21.40
C VAL A 91 6.85 7.93 21.98
N SER A 92 8.08 8.45 22.14
CA SER A 92 8.27 9.85 22.55
C SER A 92 7.92 10.85 21.45
N ALA A 93 7.84 10.42 20.19
CA ALA A 93 7.31 11.19 19.07
C ALA A 93 5.79 11.00 19.01
N THR A 94 5.06 11.82 19.75
CA THR A 94 3.60 11.71 19.88
C THR A 94 2.82 12.09 18.61
N ASP A 95 3.47 12.73 17.64
CA ASP A 95 2.87 13.16 16.37
C ASP A 95 3.57 12.41 15.21
N PRO A 96 2.83 11.74 14.30
CA PRO A 96 3.42 11.14 13.10
C PRO A 96 3.82 12.15 12.03
N VAL A 97 3.63 13.46 12.23
CA VAL A 97 4.16 14.46 11.30
C VAL A 97 5.68 14.41 11.31
N GLY A 98 6.27 14.10 10.15
CA GLY A 98 7.70 13.90 10.05
C GLY A 98 8.17 13.37 8.71
N TRP A 99 9.49 13.20 8.65
CA TRP A 99 10.19 12.55 7.55
C TRP A 99 10.57 11.14 7.99
N TYR A 100 10.17 10.15 7.20
CA TYR A 100 10.39 8.74 7.43
C TYR A 100 11.33 8.21 6.35
N PRO A 101 12.64 8.10 6.62
CA PRO A 101 13.56 7.44 5.72
C PRO A 101 13.20 5.96 5.58
N ILE A 102 13.29 5.42 4.37
CA ILE A 102 12.99 4.00 4.09
C ILE A 102 14.17 3.10 4.46
N HIS A 103 13.86 2.01 5.15
CA HIS A 103 14.76 0.94 5.58
C HIS A 103 14.05 -0.41 5.44
N ASP A 104 14.80 -1.45 5.07
CA ASP A 104 14.24 -2.81 4.90
C ASP A 104 13.67 -3.36 6.21
N GLU A 105 14.36 -3.17 7.34
CA GLU A 105 13.88 -3.61 8.66
C GLU A 105 14.23 -2.61 9.78
N PRO A 106 13.45 -1.53 9.96
CA PRO A 106 13.69 -0.60 11.06
C PRO A 106 13.38 -1.27 12.41
N SER A 107 14.43 -1.46 13.22
CA SER A 107 14.34 -1.94 14.59
C SER A 107 14.11 -0.79 15.59
N VAL A 108 13.68 -1.11 16.82
CA VAL A 108 13.59 -0.10 17.90
C VAL A 108 14.96 0.51 18.19
N ASP A 109 16.02 -0.30 18.17
CA ASP A 109 17.41 0.19 18.34
C ASP A 109 17.78 1.19 17.24
N TYR A 110 17.34 0.97 15.99
CA TYR A 110 17.53 1.93 14.91
C TYR A 110 16.84 3.28 15.19
N LEU A 111 15.63 3.26 15.75
CA LEU A 111 14.88 4.47 16.12
C LEU A 111 15.51 5.21 17.31
N LEU A 112 16.20 4.49 18.20
CA LEU A 112 16.87 5.02 19.39
C LEU A 112 18.28 5.56 19.12
N ASP A 113 19.05 4.84 18.31
CA ASP A 113 20.44 5.16 17.96
C ASP A 113 20.54 6.07 16.71
N GLY A 114 19.48 6.14 15.91
CA GLY A 114 19.45 6.76 14.60
C GLY A 114 19.25 8.28 14.61
N ALA A 115 19.67 8.91 13.53
CA ALA A 115 19.54 10.36 13.28
C ALA A 115 18.09 10.88 13.21
N SER A 116 17.08 10.01 13.36
CA SER A 116 15.66 10.32 13.26
C SER A 116 14.83 9.38 14.15
N PRO A 117 13.83 9.87 14.91
CA PRO A 117 12.90 9.03 15.66
C PRO A 117 11.82 8.35 14.78
N PHE A 118 12.03 8.35 13.46
CA PHE A 118 11.10 7.89 12.44
C PHE A 118 11.82 6.99 11.44
N ALA A 119 11.14 5.94 10.98
CA ALA A 119 11.60 5.08 9.89
C ALA A 119 10.40 4.50 9.14
N ALA A 120 10.54 4.29 7.84
CA ALA A 120 9.54 3.61 7.02
C ALA A 120 10.09 2.29 6.47
N ARG A 121 9.19 1.33 6.22
CA ARG A 121 9.38 0.29 5.23
C ARG A 121 8.33 0.51 4.14
N ALA A 122 8.71 0.34 2.88
CA ALA A 122 7.81 0.64 1.77
C ALA A 122 7.87 -0.42 0.69
N ALA A 123 6.75 -0.61 0.00
CA ALA A 123 6.67 -1.46 -1.16
C ALA A 123 5.72 -0.88 -2.21
N TYR A 124 6.00 -1.20 -3.47
CA TYR A 124 5.16 -0.90 -4.61
C TYR A 124 4.92 -2.17 -5.43
N VAL A 125 3.70 -2.37 -5.92
CA VAL A 125 3.37 -3.40 -6.90
C VAL A 125 2.54 -2.78 -8.01
N GLY A 126 3.02 -2.91 -9.24
CA GLY A 126 2.28 -2.62 -10.46
C GLY A 126 1.98 -3.89 -11.22
N ILE A 127 0.70 -4.16 -11.48
CA ILE A 127 0.27 -5.25 -12.37
C ILE A 127 0.03 -4.63 -13.74
N ASN A 128 0.88 -4.95 -14.71
CA ASN A 128 0.78 -4.43 -16.07
C ASN A 128 -0.12 -5.30 -16.95
N GLU A 129 -0.10 -6.61 -16.74
CA GLU A 129 -0.94 -7.57 -17.43
C GLU A 129 -1.39 -8.64 -16.44
N ALA A 130 -2.67 -9.05 -16.52
CA ALA A 130 -3.21 -10.15 -15.75
C ALA A 130 -4.16 -11.00 -16.60
N ARG A 131 -4.13 -12.31 -16.39
CA ARG A 131 -5.05 -13.24 -17.04
C ARG A 131 -6.19 -13.64 -16.11
N VAL A 132 -7.39 -13.79 -16.66
CA VAL A 132 -8.52 -14.36 -15.92
C VAL A 132 -8.30 -15.87 -15.78
N VAL A 133 -8.23 -16.36 -14.55
CA VAL A 133 -8.04 -17.80 -14.25
C VAL A 133 -9.34 -18.49 -13.83
N GLU A 134 -10.29 -17.72 -13.30
CA GLU A 134 -11.62 -18.19 -12.93
C GLU A 134 -12.64 -17.11 -13.25
N ASP A 135 -13.77 -17.50 -13.83
CA ASP A 135 -14.95 -16.66 -14.04
C ASP A 135 -16.18 -17.54 -13.77
N ASP A 136 -16.72 -17.45 -12.55
CA ASP A 136 -17.94 -18.17 -12.15
C ASP A 136 -19.22 -17.33 -12.36
N GLY A 137 -19.08 -16.14 -12.95
CA GLY A 137 -20.14 -15.16 -13.18
C GLY A 137 -20.43 -14.23 -11.99
N LEU A 138 -19.88 -14.50 -10.81
CA LEU A 138 -19.96 -13.64 -9.62
C LEU A 138 -18.61 -13.01 -9.28
N TYR A 139 -17.53 -13.78 -9.41
CA TYR A 139 -16.15 -13.36 -9.20
C TYR A 139 -15.28 -13.69 -10.41
N ARG A 140 -14.31 -12.81 -10.66
CA ARG A 140 -13.23 -13.06 -11.61
C ARG A 140 -11.92 -13.10 -10.86
N ALA A 141 -11.26 -14.24 -10.82
CA ALA A 141 -9.92 -14.34 -10.27
C ALA A 141 -8.90 -13.98 -11.34
N TYR A 142 -7.91 -13.18 -10.96
CA TYR A 142 -6.82 -12.76 -11.84
C TYR A 142 -5.50 -13.39 -11.39
N GLU A 143 -4.70 -13.79 -12.36
CA GLU A 143 -3.31 -14.14 -12.15
C GLU A 143 -2.44 -13.10 -12.87
N PRO A 144 -1.64 -12.33 -12.13
CA PRO A 144 -0.67 -11.43 -12.72
C PRO A 144 0.31 -12.18 -13.63
N VAL A 145 0.56 -11.64 -14.82
CA VAL A 145 1.54 -12.21 -15.77
C VAL A 145 2.69 -11.26 -16.06
N ASP A 146 2.48 -9.95 -15.89
CA ASP A 146 3.52 -8.92 -15.91
C ASP A 146 3.40 -8.04 -14.66
N VAL A 147 4.42 -8.11 -13.81
CA VAL A 147 4.47 -7.43 -12.51
C VAL A 147 5.75 -6.64 -12.38
N GLU A 148 5.64 -5.41 -11.90
CA GLU A 148 6.75 -4.54 -11.54
C GLU A 148 6.70 -4.15 -10.06
N GLY A 149 7.87 -3.86 -9.50
CA GLY A 149 8.01 -3.38 -8.13
C GLY A 149 8.53 -4.45 -7.16
N GLY A 150 8.36 -4.17 -5.88
CA GLY A 150 8.92 -4.95 -4.79
C GLY A 150 9.03 -4.12 -3.51
N TRP A 151 9.83 -4.61 -2.58
CA TRP A 151 10.27 -3.84 -1.40
C TRP A 151 11.34 -2.84 -1.80
N MET A 152 11.32 -1.67 -1.16
CA MET A 152 12.26 -0.59 -1.46
C MET A 152 13.49 -0.72 -0.58
N ASP A 153 14.66 -0.87 -1.21
CA ASP A 153 15.95 -1.04 -0.54
C ASP A 153 16.87 0.18 -0.73
N GLU A 154 16.63 0.99 -1.76
CA GLU A 154 17.38 2.23 -2.00
C GLU A 154 16.87 3.43 -1.20
N PRO A 155 17.72 4.45 -0.95
CA PRO A 155 17.34 5.68 -0.26
C PRO A 155 16.11 6.34 -0.87
N SER A 156 15.01 6.21 -0.14
CA SER A 156 13.68 6.69 -0.53
C SER A 156 13.04 7.39 0.67
N GLU A 157 12.05 8.24 0.43
CA GLU A 157 11.45 9.03 1.51
C GLU A 157 9.93 9.00 1.53
N VAL A 158 9.39 8.98 2.74
CA VAL A 158 7.99 9.27 3.02
C VAL A 158 7.90 10.52 3.90
N ARG A 159 7.01 11.44 3.54
CA ARG A 159 6.76 12.66 4.31
C ARG A 159 5.31 12.72 4.75
N ILE A 160 5.09 12.93 6.05
CA ILE A 160 3.78 13.13 6.66
C ILE A 160 3.67 14.56 7.13
N THR A 161 2.56 15.22 6.79
CA THR A 161 2.37 16.68 7.01
C THR A 161 1.17 17.03 7.86
N ARG A 162 0.21 16.10 8.01
CA ARG A 162 -0.92 16.26 8.92
C ARG A 162 -1.29 14.92 9.52
N SER A 163 -1.63 14.95 10.80
CA SER A 163 -2.26 13.86 11.51
C SER A 163 -3.30 14.37 12.52
N GLY A 164 -4.20 13.48 12.92
CA GLY A 164 -5.57 13.69 13.38
C GLY A 164 -6.39 12.55 12.79
N ASP A 165 -7.67 12.76 12.46
CA ASP A 165 -8.52 11.69 11.89
C ASP A 165 -8.20 11.37 10.40
N THR A 166 -7.10 11.87 9.86
CA THR A 166 -6.69 11.66 8.45
C THR A 166 -5.19 11.85 8.33
N LEU A 167 -4.52 10.95 7.63
CA LEU A 167 -3.09 11.01 7.36
C LEU A 167 -2.84 11.64 5.99
N VAL A 168 -2.06 12.71 5.93
CA VAL A 168 -1.70 13.37 4.66
C VAL A 168 -0.20 13.27 4.42
N GLY A 169 0.18 12.71 3.28
CA GLY A 169 1.59 12.47 2.97
C GLY A 169 1.95 12.41 1.50
N SER A 170 3.23 12.22 1.27
CA SER A 170 3.85 11.95 -0.03
C SER A 170 4.94 10.90 0.12
N PHE A 171 5.22 10.20 -0.98
CA PHE A 171 6.29 9.23 -1.07
C PHE A 171 7.06 9.41 -2.37
N GLU A 172 8.34 9.06 -2.35
CA GLU A 172 9.23 9.02 -3.51
C GLU A 172 10.14 7.79 -3.37
N PHE A 173 10.01 6.87 -4.32
CA PHE A 173 10.73 5.61 -4.42
C PHE A 173 11.65 5.70 -5.63
N ALA A 174 12.90 6.08 -5.39
CA ALA A 174 13.86 6.35 -6.46
C ALA A 174 14.17 5.09 -7.29
N GLU A 175 14.23 3.92 -6.63
CA GLU A 175 14.57 2.63 -7.21
C GLU A 175 13.67 2.24 -8.41
N VAL A 176 12.39 2.55 -8.30
CA VAL A 176 11.36 2.18 -9.29
C VAL A 176 10.73 3.39 -10.00
N ASP A 177 11.27 4.60 -9.77
CA ASP A 177 10.72 5.87 -10.28
C ASP A 177 9.21 6.01 -9.99
N VAL A 178 8.81 5.67 -8.76
CA VAL A 178 7.43 5.74 -8.28
C VAL A 178 7.30 6.83 -7.23
N SER A 179 6.31 7.71 -7.39
CA SER A 179 6.07 8.79 -6.43
C SER A 179 4.59 9.08 -6.29
N GLY A 180 4.19 9.76 -5.23
CA GLY A 180 2.79 10.08 -5.07
C GLY A 180 2.47 10.96 -3.89
N ARG A 181 1.17 11.26 -3.79
CA ARG A 181 0.57 12.01 -2.69
C ARG A 181 -0.71 11.34 -2.29
N PHE A 182 -1.04 11.39 -1.01
CA PHE A 182 -2.24 10.77 -0.49
C PHE A 182 -2.84 11.54 0.68
N ARG A 183 -4.13 11.30 0.87
CA ARG A 183 -4.94 11.63 2.02
C ARG A 183 -5.65 10.35 2.43
N ALA A 184 -5.12 9.67 3.44
CA ALA A 184 -5.62 8.39 3.91
C ALA A 184 -6.56 8.56 5.11
N SER A 185 -7.66 7.83 5.11
CA SER A 185 -8.62 7.76 6.22
C SER A 185 -8.30 6.59 7.15
N PRO A 186 -8.64 6.65 8.45
CA PRO A 186 -8.45 5.53 9.35
C PRO A 186 -9.33 4.36 8.90
N CYS A 187 -8.80 3.15 9.03
CA CYS A 187 -9.55 1.93 8.87
C CYS A 187 -9.04 0.87 9.85
N ASP A 188 -9.74 0.73 10.97
CA ASP A 188 -9.34 -0.15 12.06
C ASP A 188 -9.75 -1.62 11.81
N GLU A 189 -10.72 -1.84 10.92
CA GLU A 189 -11.27 -3.15 10.52
C GLU A 189 -10.60 -3.75 9.28
N LEU A 190 -9.71 -2.98 8.65
CA LEU A 190 -8.67 -3.54 7.80
C LEU A 190 -7.73 -4.28 8.76
N GLU A 191 -8.05 -5.54 9.07
CA GLU A 191 -6.99 -6.48 9.44
C GLU A 191 -6.12 -6.54 8.21
N PHE A 192 -5.16 -5.61 8.10
CA PHE A 192 -4.13 -5.69 7.09
C PHE A 192 -3.60 -7.09 7.20
N PRO A 193 -3.84 -7.94 6.21
CA PRO A 193 -2.96 -9.05 6.07
C PRO A 193 -1.74 -8.32 5.49
N ALA A 194 -0.90 -7.75 6.35
CA ALA A 194 0.49 -7.51 6.02
C ALA A 194 1.09 -8.81 5.44
N SER A 195 0.48 -9.96 5.75
CA SER A 195 0.61 -11.25 5.08
C SER A 195 0.02 -11.36 3.66
N LEU A 196 -1.01 -10.62 3.23
CA LEU A 196 -1.60 -10.67 1.87
C LEU A 196 -1.01 -9.61 0.96
N ALA A 197 -0.88 -8.35 1.40
CA ALA A 197 -0.05 -7.39 0.67
C ALA A 197 1.39 -7.91 0.64
N GLY A 198 1.88 -8.43 1.76
CA GLY A 198 3.14 -9.16 1.84
C GLY A 198 3.15 -10.48 1.09
N ALA A 199 2.03 -11.19 0.88
CA ALA A 199 2.00 -12.40 0.04
C ALA A 199 2.00 -12.03 -1.43
N VAL A 200 1.26 -11.00 -1.86
CA VAL A 200 1.34 -10.47 -3.22
C VAL A 200 2.75 -9.97 -3.47
N LEU A 201 3.37 -9.28 -2.51
CA LEU A 201 4.78 -8.89 -2.58
C LEU A 201 5.75 -10.08 -2.52
N ALA A 202 5.50 -11.11 -1.72
CA ALA A 202 6.37 -12.30 -1.64
C ALA A 202 6.23 -13.20 -2.88
N GLN A 203 5.05 -13.21 -3.48
CA GLN A 203 4.71 -14.01 -4.65
C GLN A 203 5.11 -13.32 -5.95
N TYR A 204 5.00 -11.99 -6.01
CA TYR A 204 5.18 -11.22 -7.25
C TYR A 204 6.08 -9.98 -7.13
N GLY A 205 6.46 -9.57 -5.93
CA GLY A 205 7.38 -8.45 -5.66
C GLY A 205 8.79 -8.89 -5.23
N ALA A 206 9.13 -10.16 -5.44
CA ALA A 206 10.53 -10.60 -5.36
C ALA A 206 11.28 -10.02 -6.57
N THR A 207 12.47 -9.48 -6.30
CA THR A 207 13.41 -8.78 -7.19
C THR A 207 13.44 -9.29 -8.63
N PRO A 208 13.75 -8.41 -9.62
CA PRO A 208 13.65 -8.73 -11.04
C PRO A 208 14.31 -10.07 -11.35
N GLN A 209 13.59 -10.93 -12.08
CA GLN A 209 14.16 -12.14 -12.65
C GLN A 209 15.45 -11.72 -13.37
N ASP A 210 16.58 -12.15 -12.81
CA ASP A 210 17.85 -12.14 -13.50
C ASP A 210 17.61 -13.02 -14.73
N ASP A 211 17.40 -12.37 -15.89
CA ASP A 211 17.39 -12.99 -17.21
C ASP A 211 18.81 -13.52 -17.50
N THR A 212 19.26 -14.49 -16.70
CA THR A 212 20.32 -15.40 -17.12
C THR A 212 19.66 -16.48 -17.97
N GLU A 213 19.35 -16.10 -19.21
CA GLU A 213 19.55 -17.00 -20.35
C GLU A 213 21.00 -17.49 -20.25
N GLN A 214 21.18 -18.72 -19.77
CA GLN A 214 22.41 -19.48 -20.02
C GLN A 214 22.10 -20.53 -21.08
N ASP A 215 22.80 -20.33 -22.21
CA ASP A 215 22.95 -21.18 -23.39
C ASP A 215 23.08 -22.70 -23.11
#